data_AF-A0A954NPH6-F1
#
_entry.id   AF-A0A954NPH6-F1
#
_cell.length_a   1.000
_cell.length_b   1.000
_cell.length_c   1.000
_cell.angle_alpha   90.00
_cell.angle_beta   90.00
_cell.angle_gamma   90.00
#
_symmetry.space_group_name_H-M   'P 1'
#
loop_
_entity.id
_entity.type
_entity.pdbx_description
1 polymer ?
#
loop_
_entity_poly.entity_id
_entity_poly.type
_entity_poly.pdbx_seq_one_letter_code
_entity_poly.pdbx_strand_id
1 'polypeptide(L)'
;MTRPLVKSISSQHTTAATDRAVLFDWRSAAHDMAGDWSIRRQTLRGGVSEGVDVIELCNGPLTVKVLPTRGMGIWKADSRGIPVGWNSPVKQPVHPQFVDQAARNGLGWLDGFNELLCRCGLSYVGPPGLDEDAASPIESQITLHGRIANIAAHSVEVGIDPEEQTLWVRGVCDETCLFGPQLRLTSKISLKVGETSIVVHDEIENLGSKATDLSLLYHINVGRPFLEAGAKLALPFLEMAPRDARATEDIETWDTYLDPTPGYAEQAYLFDMKIEDQQQSLALLHNASGDRGFSVAFNPRQLPCFTQWKCTQPEADGYVTGLEPGTNYPNFKSFERKQGRIPQLSSGEKYTVDLTLGIHDTSESVTSVLERVTSLKSAIESNVHSEPVAPFVSAE
;
A
#
# COMPACT_ATOMS: atom_id res chain seq x y z
N MET A 1 -26.40 -21.20 0.97
CA MET A 1 -25.20 -21.39 0.12
C MET A 1 -25.52 -20.96 -1.30
N THR A 2 -25.88 -19.70 -1.41
CA THR A 2 -25.91 -18.95 -2.66
C THR A 2 -24.45 -18.76 -3.06
N ARG A 3 -24.03 -19.32 -4.20
CA ARG A 3 -22.62 -19.22 -4.64
C ARG A 3 -22.27 -17.76 -4.93
N PRO A 4 -21.04 -17.30 -4.64
CA PRO A 4 -20.57 -15.99 -5.08
C PRO A 4 -20.75 -15.83 -6.58
N LEU A 5 -21.21 -14.65 -6.99
CA LEU A 5 -21.37 -14.32 -8.40
C LEU A 5 -20.06 -13.72 -8.89
N VAL A 6 -19.48 -14.32 -9.93
CA VAL A 6 -18.15 -13.97 -10.45
C VAL A 6 -18.25 -13.62 -11.93
N LYS A 7 -17.56 -12.56 -12.34
CA LYS A 7 -17.32 -12.24 -13.75
C LYS A 7 -15.82 -12.09 -13.98
N SER A 8 -15.32 -12.87 -14.93
CA SER A 8 -13.98 -12.68 -15.48
C SER A 8 -13.99 -11.50 -16.47
N ILE A 9 -13.02 -10.62 -16.38
CA ILE A 9 -12.86 -9.48 -17.27
C ILE A 9 -11.80 -9.85 -18.31
N SER A 10 -12.21 -10.12 -19.55
CA SER A 10 -11.26 -10.31 -20.66
C SER A 10 -10.84 -8.98 -21.30
N SER A 11 -9.62 -8.93 -21.83
CA SER A 11 -8.97 -7.72 -22.34
C SER A 11 -9.37 -7.31 -23.77
N GLN A 12 -10.44 -7.86 -24.34
CA GLN A 12 -10.78 -7.65 -25.76
C GLN A 12 -12.02 -6.78 -25.98
N HIS A 13 -11.95 -5.46 -25.81
CA HIS A 13 -12.89 -4.54 -26.49
C HIS A 13 -12.25 -3.18 -26.76
N THR A 14 -12.07 -2.84 -28.04
CA THR A 14 -11.62 -1.54 -28.54
C THR A 14 -12.82 -0.68 -28.95
N THR A 15 -12.92 0.54 -28.41
CA THR A 15 -13.80 1.60 -28.95
C THR A 15 -13.01 2.91 -29.09
N ALA A 16 -13.37 3.67 -30.12
CA ALA A 16 -12.64 4.84 -30.63
C ALA A 16 -12.75 6.09 -29.71
N ALA A 17 -11.87 7.05 -30.01
CA ALA A 17 -11.40 8.14 -29.16
C ALA A 17 -12.44 9.18 -28.68
N THR A 18 -12.07 9.82 -27.57
CA THR A 18 -12.59 11.04 -26.90
C THR A 18 -13.63 10.92 -25.78
N ASP A 19 -14.07 9.71 -25.41
CA ASP A 19 -14.83 9.51 -24.18
C ASP A 19 -14.20 8.41 -23.31
N ARG A 20 -14.38 8.53 -21.98
CA ARG A 20 -14.08 7.45 -21.03
C ARG A 20 -14.94 6.24 -21.41
N ALA A 21 -14.37 5.28 -22.14
CA ALA A 21 -15.08 4.06 -22.49
C ALA A 21 -15.28 3.22 -21.22
N VAL A 22 -16.50 3.21 -20.69
CA VAL A 22 -16.90 2.24 -19.67
C VAL A 22 -17.04 0.90 -20.37
N LEU A 23 -16.16 -0.04 -20.02
CA LEU A 23 -16.14 -1.37 -20.64
C LEU A 23 -17.06 -2.36 -19.92
N PHE A 24 -17.41 -2.07 -18.67
CA PHE A 24 -18.25 -2.92 -17.83
C PHE A 24 -18.90 -2.10 -16.70
N ASP A 25 -20.18 -2.35 -16.42
CA ASP A 25 -20.94 -1.75 -15.31
C ASP A 25 -21.90 -2.80 -14.71
N TRP A 26 -21.76 -3.09 -13.42
CA TRP A 26 -22.59 -4.03 -12.67
C TRP A 26 -23.14 -3.36 -11.43
N ARG A 27 -24.48 -3.37 -11.27
CA ARG A 27 -25.20 -2.64 -10.22
C ARG A 27 -26.23 -3.47 -9.49
N SER A 28 -26.74 -2.90 -8.39
CA SER A 28 -27.69 -3.47 -7.42
C SER A 28 -29.00 -4.06 -7.98
N ALA A 29 -29.46 -3.68 -9.16
CA ALA A 29 -30.82 -3.97 -9.64
C ALA A 29 -31.20 -5.46 -9.88
N ALA A 30 -30.38 -6.44 -9.49
CA ALA A 30 -30.65 -7.86 -9.77
C ALA A 30 -30.09 -8.88 -8.75
N HIS A 31 -29.60 -8.45 -7.59
CA HIS A 31 -28.92 -9.35 -6.65
C HIS A 31 -29.33 -9.05 -5.20
N ASP A 32 -29.42 -10.07 -4.33
CA ASP A 32 -29.79 -9.99 -2.90
C ASP A 32 -28.76 -9.25 -2.01
N MET A 33 -28.16 -8.20 -2.56
CA MET A 33 -27.23 -7.29 -1.90
C MET A 33 -28.01 -6.05 -1.44
N ALA A 34 -27.83 -5.66 -0.18
CA ALA A 34 -28.40 -4.46 0.37
C ALA A 34 -27.78 -3.19 -0.24
N GLY A 35 -28.52 -2.08 -0.19
CA GLY A 35 -28.02 -0.75 -0.53
C GLY A 35 -27.66 -0.53 -2.00
N ASP A 36 -27.16 0.68 -2.27
CA ASP A 36 -26.66 1.06 -3.59
C ASP A 36 -25.19 0.67 -3.71
N TRP A 37 -24.86 -0.20 -4.66
CA TRP A 37 -23.50 -0.59 -4.96
C TRP A 37 -23.28 -0.69 -6.48
N SER A 38 -22.02 -0.57 -6.89
CA SER A 38 -21.62 -0.81 -8.28
C SER A 38 -20.17 -1.28 -8.42
N ILE A 39 -19.91 -2.02 -9.50
CA ILE A 39 -18.58 -2.36 -9.98
C ILE A 39 -18.46 -1.86 -11.42
N ARG A 40 -17.49 -0.98 -11.69
CA ARG A 40 -17.27 -0.40 -13.02
C ARG A 40 -15.85 -0.61 -13.50
N ARG A 41 -15.67 -0.88 -14.79
CA ARG A 41 -14.36 -0.86 -15.47
C ARG A 41 -14.31 0.28 -16.46
N GLN A 42 -13.19 1.00 -16.46
CA GLN A 42 -12.84 1.97 -17.49
C GLN A 42 -11.38 1.82 -17.88
N THR A 43 -11.07 2.12 -19.13
CA THR A 43 -9.69 2.28 -19.61
C THR A 43 -9.41 3.76 -19.81
N LEU A 44 -8.38 4.27 -19.16
CA LEU A 44 -7.90 5.63 -19.33
C LEU A 44 -7.27 5.80 -20.72
N ARG A 45 -7.45 7.00 -21.29
CA ARG A 45 -6.97 7.38 -22.60
C ARG A 45 -6.19 8.69 -22.50
N GLY A 46 -5.19 8.86 -23.36
CA GLY A 46 -4.39 10.07 -23.49
C GLY A 46 -3.13 10.09 -22.63
N GLY A 47 -2.06 10.64 -23.22
CA GLY A 47 -0.78 10.84 -22.56
C GLY A 47 -0.19 9.56 -21.98
N VAL A 48 0.46 9.70 -20.82
CA VAL A 48 1.09 8.59 -20.09
C VAL A 48 0.08 7.60 -19.48
N SER A 49 -1.21 7.91 -19.48
CA SER A 49 -2.27 7.03 -18.96
C SER A 49 -2.93 6.18 -20.03
N GLU A 50 -2.51 6.30 -21.29
CA GLU A 50 -3.06 5.51 -22.38
C GLU A 50 -2.99 4.01 -22.06
N GLY A 51 -4.17 3.37 -22.04
CA GLY A 51 -4.30 1.93 -21.79
C GLY A 51 -4.32 1.52 -20.31
N VAL A 52 -4.30 2.45 -19.36
CA VAL A 52 -4.42 2.10 -17.93
C VAL A 52 -5.86 1.72 -17.60
N ASP A 53 -6.07 0.51 -17.13
CA ASP A 53 -7.37 0.04 -16.65
C ASP A 53 -7.59 0.47 -15.18
N VAL A 54 -8.84 0.85 -14.88
CA VAL A 54 -9.32 1.18 -13.55
C VAL A 54 -10.58 0.35 -13.27
N ILE A 55 -10.57 -0.37 -12.16
CA ILE A 55 -11.75 -1.02 -11.58
C ILE A 55 -12.23 -0.17 -10.41
N GLU A 56 -13.45 0.31 -10.49
CA GLU A 56 -14.10 1.08 -9.44
C GLU A 56 -15.10 0.20 -8.70
N LEU A 57 -14.92 0.08 -7.39
CA LEU A 57 -15.83 -0.58 -6.46
C LEU A 57 -16.56 0.49 -5.65
N CYS A 58 -17.88 0.51 -5.65
CA CYS A 58 -18.68 1.40 -4.81
C CYS A 58 -19.66 0.57 -3.99
N ASN A 59 -19.63 0.73 -2.66
CA ASN A 59 -20.41 -0.06 -1.70
C ASN A 59 -21.54 0.76 -1.03
N GLY A 60 -21.81 1.95 -1.55
CA GLY A 60 -22.65 2.98 -0.94
C GLY A 60 -21.79 4.13 -0.42
N PRO A 61 -21.33 4.09 0.84
CA PRO A 61 -20.57 5.19 1.43
C PRO A 61 -19.12 5.31 0.95
N LEU A 62 -18.54 4.27 0.34
CA LEU A 62 -17.13 4.23 -0.07
C LEU A 62 -17.01 3.81 -1.54
N THR A 63 -16.24 4.59 -2.31
CA THR A 63 -15.83 4.28 -3.67
C THR A 63 -14.32 4.11 -3.73
N VAL A 64 -13.82 3.00 -4.25
CA VAL A 64 -12.39 2.68 -4.36
C VAL A 64 -12.00 2.42 -5.81
N LYS A 65 -10.88 2.99 -6.26
CA LYS A 65 -10.34 2.81 -7.61
C LYS A 65 -9.07 1.98 -7.58
N VAL A 66 -9.13 0.78 -8.14
CA VAL A 66 -8.02 -0.18 -8.23
C VAL A 66 -7.44 -0.15 -9.65
N LEU A 67 -6.12 -0.31 -9.75
CA LEU A 67 -5.36 -0.26 -11.00
C LEU A 67 -4.79 -1.64 -11.36
N PRO A 68 -5.51 -2.50 -12.10
CA PRO A 68 -4.95 -3.77 -12.54
C PRO A 68 -3.69 -3.63 -13.40
N THR A 69 -3.59 -2.57 -14.20
CA THR A 69 -2.39 -2.28 -15.01
C THR A 69 -1.17 -1.96 -14.16
N ARG A 70 -1.34 -1.64 -12.87
CA ARG A 70 -0.27 -1.21 -11.95
C ARG A 70 -0.26 -2.05 -10.68
N GLY A 71 -0.04 -3.36 -10.80
CA GLY A 71 0.17 -4.26 -9.66
C GLY A 71 -1.01 -4.38 -8.69
N MET A 72 -2.24 -4.16 -9.17
CA MET A 72 -3.44 -4.10 -8.33
C MET A 72 -3.39 -3.00 -7.25
N GLY A 73 -2.63 -1.92 -7.48
CA GLY A 73 -2.56 -0.77 -6.57
C GLY A 73 -3.92 -0.08 -6.40
N ILE A 74 -4.12 0.56 -5.25
CA ILE A 74 -5.30 1.40 -5.01
C ILE A 74 -4.92 2.83 -5.37
N TRP A 75 -5.48 3.36 -6.45
CA TRP A 75 -5.19 4.74 -6.87
C TRP A 75 -5.65 5.75 -5.82
N LYS A 76 -6.93 5.69 -5.46
CA LYS A 76 -7.59 6.58 -4.51
C LYS A 76 -8.97 6.05 -4.15
N ALA A 77 -9.54 6.61 -3.10
CA ALA A 77 -10.92 6.36 -2.70
C ALA A 77 -11.68 7.67 -2.39
N ASP A 78 -12.99 7.56 -2.25
CA ASP A 78 -13.88 8.63 -1.78
C ASP A 78 -14.84 8.02 -0.76
N SER A 79 -14.86 8.57 0.45
CA SER A 79 -15.77 8.15 1.52
C SER A 79 -16.76 9.26 1.81
N ARG A 80 -18.02 9.10 1.38
CA ARG A 80 -19.11 10.09 1.55
C ARG A 80 -18.72 11.51 1.09
N GLY A 81 -17.97 11.62 -0.01
CA GLY A 81 -17.47 12.90 -0.54
C GLY A 81 -16.15 13.37 0.07
N ILE A 82 -15.56 12.62 0.99
CA ILE A 82 -14.21 12.88 1.54
C ILE A 82 -13.20 12.14 0.66
N PRO A 83 -12.29 12.85 -0.03
CA PRO A 83 -11.26 12.21 -0.84
C PRO A 83 -10.23 11.51 0.05
N VAL A 84 -9.79 10.32 -0.37
CA VAL A 84 -8.81 9.48 0.34
C VAL A 84 -7.67 9.14 -0.60
N GLY A 85 -6.47 9.55 -0.24
CA GLY A 85 -5.26 9.49 -1.06
C GLY A 85 -4.41 10.73 -0.82
N TRP A 86 -3.63 11.12 -1.81
CA TRP A 86 -2.77 12.30 -1.76
C TRP A 86 -2.65 12.95 -3.15
N ASN A 87 -2.15 14.18 -3.19
CA ASN A 87 -2.01 14.95 -4.42
C ASN A 87 -0.59 14.87 -4.99
N SER A 88 -0.24 13.73 -5.58
CA SER A 88 1.07 13.54 -6.22
C SER A 88 1.36 14.59 -7.31
N PRO A 89 2.63 15.00 -7.53
CA PRO A 89 3.03 15.73 -8.73
C PRO A 89 2.77 14.91 -10.01
N VAL A 90 2.79 13.58 -9.94
CA VAL A 90 2.36 12.67 -11.02
C VAL A 90 0.83 12.59 -11.04
N LYS A 91 0.19 13.51 -11.77
CA LYS A 91 -1.26 13.75 -11.66
C LYS A 91 -2.18 12.62 -12.14
N GLN A 92 -1.67 11.70 -12.97
CA GLN A 92 -2.48 10.64 -13.57
C GLN A 92 -1.75 9.29 -13.46
N PRO A 93 -2.48 8.16 -13.29
CA PRO A 93 -1.88 6.83 -13.32
C PRO A 93 -1.06 6.62 -14.59
N VAL A 94 0.20 6.21 -14.44
CA VAL A 94 1.12 6.05 -15.56
C VAL A 94 1.13 4.59 -16.01
N HIS A 95 0.90 4.33 -17.29
CA HIS A 95 1.03 2.98 -17.82
C HIS A 95 2.48 2.51 -17.64
N PRO A 96 2.76 1.30 -17.12
CA PRO A 96 4.13 0.82 -16.87
C PRO A 96 5.07 0.90 -18.08
N GLN A 97 4.52 0.85 -19.30
CA GLN A 97 5.29 1.07 -20.54
C GLN A 97 6.03 2.42 -20.60
N PHE A 98 5.58 3.41 -19.83
CA PHE A 98 6.17 4.75 -19.74
C PHE A 98 6.99 4.94 -18.46
N VAL A 99 7.19 3.88 -17.66
CA VAL A 99 8.00 3.90 -16.43
C VAL A 99 9.28 3.10 -16.69
N ASP A 100 10.37 3.80 -17.01
CA ASP A 100 11.69 3.19 -17.03
C ASP A 100 12.26 3.14 -15.61
N GLN A 101 12.09 2.01 -14.92
CA GLN A 101 12.55 1.85 -13.54
C GLN A 101 14.07 2.06 -13.36
N ALA A 102 14.87 1.85 -14.41
CA ALA A 102 16.31 2.04 -14.34
C ALA A 102 16.73 3.51 -14.49
N ALA A 103 15.83 4.37 -14.98
CA ALA A 103 16.09 5.80 -15.11
C ALA A 103 16.43 6.43 -13.75
N ARG A 104 17.08 7.60 -13.79
CA ARG A 104 17.46 8.39 -12.60
C ARG A 104 18.24 7.55 -11.57
N ASN A 105 19.18 6.73 -12.03
CA ASN A 105 19.96 5.81 -11.19
C ASN A 105 19.08 4.82 -10.41
N GLY A 106 18.10 4.21 -11.08
CA GLY A 106 17.18 3.26 -10.48
C GLY A 106 16.00 3.88 -9.72
N LEU A 107 15.80 5.20 -9.79
CA LEU A 107 14.69 5.93 -9.16
C LEU A 107 13.49 6.15 -10.09
N GLY A 108 13.49 5.59 -11.29
CA GLY A 108 12.42 5.80 -12.27
C GLY A 108 11.03 5.34 -11.84
N TRP A 109 10.93 4.49 -10.80
CA TRP A 109 9.66 4.14 -10.15
C TRP A 109 8.85 5.39 -9.74
N LEU A 110 9.52 6.47 -9.33
CA LEU A 110 8.91 7.74 -8.93
C LEU A 110 8.14 8.42 -10.08
N ASP A 111 8.47 8.16 -11.34
CA ASP A 111 7.77 8.75 -12.49
C ASP A 111 6.32 8.25 -12.60
N GLY A 112 5.94 7.17 -11.90
CA GLY A 112 4.58 6.62 -11.85
C GLY A 112 3.85 6.71 -10.51
N PHE A 113 4.48 7.24 -9.46
CA PHE A 113 4.00 7.14 -8.09
C PHE A 113 2.87 8.12 -7.75
N ASN A 114 1.64 7.62 -7.55
CA ASN A 114 0.48 8.43 -7.16
C ASN A 114 -0.66 7.69 -6.48
N GLU A 115 -0.42 6.47 -6.03
CA GLU A 115 -1.41 5.59 -5.44
C GLU A 115 -1.61 5.85 -3.94
N LEU A 116 -2.85 5.70 -3.46
CA LEU A 116 -3.17 5.55 -2.03
C LEU A 116 -2.51 4.30 -1.45
N LEU A 117 -2.48 3.19 -2.18
CA LEU A 117 -1.73 1.99 -1.77
C LEU A 117 -0.95 1.47 -2.97
N CYS A 118 0.37 1.47 -2.84
CA CYS A 118 1.29 0.82 -3.76
C CYS A 118 1.95 -0.37 -3.09
N ARG A 119 2.06 -1.51 -3.80
CA ARG A 119 2.86 -2.64 -3.33
C ARG A 119 4.28 -2.46 -3.80
N CYS A 120 5.21 -2.39 -2.85
CA CYS A 120 6.63 -2.46 -3.11
C CYS A 120 7.07 -3.92 -2.94
N GLY A 121 7.80 -4.48 -3.91
CA GLY A 121 8.12 -5.91 -3.96
C GLY A 121 8.13 -6.48 -5.38
N LEU A 122 8.11 -7.80 -5.57
CA LEU A 122 8.12 -8.87 -4.56
C LEU A 122 9.53 -9.41 -4.27
N SER A 123 10.44 -9.30 -5.24
CA SER A 123 11.79 -9.86 -5.10
C SER A 123 12.74 -8.96 -4.31
N TYR A 124 12.42 -7.67 -4.18
CA TYR A 124 13.14 -6.68 -3.39
C TYR A 124 12.29 -5.46 -3.08
N VAL A 125 12.64 -4.76 -2.00
CA VAL A 125 12.08 -3.48 -1.54
C VAL A 125 13.26 -2.60 -1.10
N GLY A 126 13.09 -1.28 -1.19
CA GLY A 126 14.06 -0.30 -0.68
C GLY A 126 14.74 0.50 -1.79
N PRO A 127 15.85 1.18 -1.48
CA PRO A 127 16.57 2.03 -2.44
C PRO A 127 17.21 1.21 -3.57
N PRO A 128 17.45 1.83 -4.74
CA PRO A 128 18.18 1.21 -5.83
C PRO A 128 19.65 0.99 -5.47
N GLY A 129 20.27 -0.06 -5.99
CA GLY A 129 21.67 -0.36 -5.71
C GLY A 129 22.15 -1.69 -6.29
N LEU A 130 23.35 -2.10 -5.90
CA LEU A 130 23.92 -3.40 -6.21
C LEU A 130 23.77 -4.32 -4.99
N ASP A 131 23.02 -5.41 -5.13
CA ASP A 131 22.97 -6.52 -4.20
C ASP A 131 24.11 -7.49 -4.53
N GLU A 132 25.26 -7.30 -3.88
CA GLU A 132 26.46 -8.13 -4.08
C GLU A 132 26.25 -9.60 -3.67
N ASP A 133 25.28 -9.84 -2.79
CA ASP A 133 24.93 -11.17 -2.28
C ASP A 133 23.79 -11.83 -3.08
N ALA A 134 23.41 -11.26 -4.24
CA ALA A 134 22.34 -11.81 -5.07
C ALA A 134 22.68 -13.21 -5.60
N ALA A 135 21.68 -14.09 -5.66
CA ALA A 135 21.85 -15.47 -6.13
C ALA A 135 22.23 -15.57 -7.61
N SER A 136 22.00 -14.51 -8.39
CA SER A 136 22.23 -14.44 -9.83
C SER A 136 22.59 -13.02 -10.25
N PRO A 137 23.47 -12.82 -11.26
CA PRO A 137 23.75 -11.49 -11.81
C PRO A 137 22.54 -10.76 -12.36
N ILE A 138 21.45 -11.47 -12.71
CA ILE A 138 20.20 -10.84 -13.16
C ILE A 138 19.42 -10.19 -12.01
N GLU A 139 19.71 -10.58 -10.77
CA GLU A 139 19.05 -10.10 -9.55
C GLU A 139 19.91 -9.09 -8.79
N SER A 140 21.16 -8.86 -9.21
CA SER A 140 22.10 -8.00 -8.46
C SER A 140 21.81 -6.51 -8.62
N GLN A 141 21.35 -6.06 -9.78
CA GLN A 141 20.95 -4.66 -9.96
C GLN A 141 19.48 -4.48 -9.56
N ILE A 142 19.24 -3.80 -8.44
CA ILE A 142 17.89 -3.52 -7.94
C ILE A 142 17.53 -2.04 -8.15
N THR A 143 16.25 -1.79 -8.44
CA THR A 143 15.68 -0.44 -8.56
C THR A 143 14.91 -0.07 -7.30
N LEU A 144 14.39 1.15 -7.23
CA LEU A 144 13.56 1.59 -6.12
C LEU A 144 12.28 0.73 -6.01
N HIS A 145 12.04 0.18 -4.81
CA HIS A 145 10.78 -0.44 -4.39
C HIS A 145 10.28 -1.67 -5.18
N GLY A 146 11.14 -2.32 -5.95
CA GLY A 146 10.72 -3.53 -6.68
C GLY A 146 9.92 -3.23 -7.95
N ARG A 147 9.31 -4.29 -8.49
CA ARG A 147 8.73 -4.29 -9.83
C ARG A 147 7.21 -4.41 -9.83
N ILE A 148 6.62 -5.00 -8.79
CA ILE A 148 5.22 -5.46 -8.79
C ILE A 148 4.22 -4.34 -9.09
N ALA A 149 4.44 -3.13 -8.58
CA ALA A 149 3.64 -1.93 -8.87
C ALA A 149 3.55 -1.58 -10.36
N ASN A 150 4.54 -2.01 -11.15
CA ASN A 150 4.63 -1.76 -12.59
C ASN A 150 4.47 -3.06 -13.40
N ILE A 151 3.86 -4.10 -12.83
CA ILE A 151 3.46 -5.32 -13.52
C ILE A 151 1.94 -5.35 -13.64
N ALA A 152 1.44 -5.39 -14.87
CA ALA A 152 0.01 -5.49 -15.11
C ALA A 152 -0.52 -6.88 -14.74
N ALA A 153 -1.70 -6.92 -14.12
CA ALA A 153 -2.41 -8.16 -13.84
C ALA A 153 -2.80 -8.84 -15.17
N HIS A 154 -2.46 -10.11 -15.31
CA HIS A 154 -2.80 -10.91 -16.49
C HIS A 154 -4.16 -11.62 -16.34
N SER A 155 -4.73 -11.64 -15.13
CA SER A 155 -6.09 -12.09 -14.84
C SER A 155 -6.74 -11.10 -13.89
N VAL A 156 -7.98 -10.70 -14.19
CA VAL A 156 -8.79 -9.83 -13.33
C VAL A 156 -10.21 -10.38 -13.27
N GLU A 157 -10.69 -10.58 -12.05
CA GLU A 157 -12.02 -11.08 -11.73
C GLU A 157 -12.70 -10.07 -10.80
N VAL A 158 -13.99 -9.87 -10.97
CA VAL A 158 -14.81 -9.10 -10.04
C VAL A 158 -15.97 -9.96 -9.59
N GLY A 159 -16.42 -9.74 -8.35
CA GLY A 159 -17.50 -10.52 -7.80
C GLY A 159 -18.23 -9.82 -6.67
N ILE A 160 -19.36 -10.42 -6.31
CA ILE A 160 -20.11 -10.10 -5.11
C ILE A 160 -20.34 -11.36 -4.30
N ASP A 161 -20.42 -11.20 -3.00
CA ASP A 161 -20.85 -12.22 -2.05
C ASP A 161 -22.12 -11.72 -1.33
N PRO A 162 -23.32 -12.21 -1.72
CA PRO A 162 -24.57 -11.85 -1.06
C PRO A 162 -24.69 -12.34 0.38
N GLU A 163 -24.00 -13.40 0.78
CA GLU A 163 -24.05 -13.88 2.17
C GLU A 163 -23.23 -12.94 3.07
N GLU A 164 -22.04 -12.54 2.62
CA GLU A 164 -21.16 -11.61 3.37
C GLU A 164 -21.45 -10.13 3.11
N GLN A 165 -22.35 -9.82 2.16
CA GLN A 165 -22.64 -8.46 1.69
C GLN A 165 -21.39 -7.72 1.21
N THR A 166 -20.52 -8.40 0.46
CA THR A 166 -19.26 -7.83 -0.05
C THR A 166 -19.23 -7.74 -1.57
N LEU A 167 -18.50 -6.75 -2.09
CA LEU A 167 -18.06 -6.68 -3.48
C LEU A 167 -16.53 -6.68 -3.50
N TRP A 168 -15.94 -7.28 -4.53
CA TRP A 168 -14.50 -7.46 -4.60
C TRP A 168 -13.96 -7.44 -6.02
N VAL A 169 -12.68 -7.11 -6.12
CA VAL A 169 -11.84 -7.33 -7.30
C VAL A 169 -10.67 -8.21 -6.91
N ARG A 170 -10.37 -9.19 -7.74
CA ARG A 170 -9.21 -10.08 -7.62
C ARG A 170 -8.36 -9.96 -8.86
N GLY A 171 -7.05 -9.87 -8.70
CA GLY A 171 -6.12 -9.86 -9.82
C GLY A 171 -4.86 -10.68 -9.56
N VAL A 172 -4.24 -11.14 -10.64
CA VAL A 172 -3.03 -11.98 -10.61
C VAL A 172 -1.91 -11.31 -11.40
N CYS A 173 -0.77 -11.08 -10.73
CA CYS A 173 0.44 -10.50 -11.29
C CYS A 173 1.61 -11.46 -11.06
N ASP A 174 2.42 -11.70 -12.09
CA ASP A 174 3.58 -12.59 -12.01
C ASP A 174 4.87 -11.80 -12.19
N GLU A 175 5.70 -11.75 -11.15
CA GLU A 175 7.09 -11.30 -11.23
C GLU A 175 7.97 -12.52 -11.52
N THR A 176 8.10 -12.82 -12.82
CA THR A 176 8.81 -14.01 -13.30
C THR A 176 9.91 -13.64 -14.29
N CYS A 177 11.06 -14.30 -14.17
CA CYS A 177 12.16 -14.18 -15.13
C CYS A 177 12.93 -15.50 -15.27
N LEU A 178 13.45 -15.77 -16.47
CA LEU A 178 14.40 -16.87 -16.66
C LEU A 178 15.67 -16.61 -15.85
N PHE A 179 16.08 -17.57 -15.02
CA PHE A 179 17.22 -17.46 -14.09
C PHE A 179 17.05 -16.47 -12.94
N GLY A 180 15.84 -15.94 -12.73
CA GLY A 180 15.51 -15.05 -11.61
C GLY A 180 14.29 -15.56 -10.82
N PRO A 181 13.63 -14.66 -10.07
CA PRO A 181 12.48 -15.01 -9.24
C PRO A 181 11.29 -15.47 -10.10
N GLN A 182 10.43 -16.29 -9.50
CA GLN A 182 9.16 -16.74 -10.08
C GLN A 182 8.06 -16.60 -9.03
N LEU A 183 7.74 -15.34 -8.68
CA LEU A 183 6.76 -15.02 -7.64
C LEU A 183 5.44 -14.58 -8.27
N ARG A 184 4.34 -15.11 -7.76
CA ARG A 184 2.98 -14.71 -8.16
C ARG A 184 2.30 -14.00 -7.01
N LEU A 185 1.81 -12.78 -7.27
CA LEU A 185 0.83 -12.11 -6.43
C LEU A 185 -0.57 -12.46 -6.90
N THR A 186 -1.37 -13.05 -6.02
CA THR A 186 -2.82 -13.03 -6.10
C THR A 186 -3.33 -11.99 -5.11
N SER A 187 -3.89 -10.88 -5.61
CA SER A 187 -4.45 -9.83 -4.76
C SER A 187 -5.96 -9.82 -4.82
N LYS A 188 -6.63 -9.72 -3.67
CA LYS A 188 -8.07 -9.48 -3.55
C LYS A 188 -8.33 -8.24 -2.71
N ILE A 189 -9.06 -7.28 -3.28
CA ILE A 189 -9.50 -6.05 -2.62
C ILE A 189 -11.01 -6.11 -2.51
N SER A 190 -11.54 -5.97 -1.30
CA SER A 190 -12.97 -6.17 -0.99
C SER A 190 -13.53 -5.02 -0.16
N LEU A 191 -14.79 -4.69 -0.42
CA LEU A 191 -15.58 -3.72 0.35
C LEU A 191 -16.85 -4.40 0.83
N LYS A 192 -17.21 -4.19 2.10
CA LYS A 192 -18.50 -4.60 2.63
C LYS A 192 -19.51 -3.48 2.49
N VAL A 193 -20.73 -3.78 2.04
CA VAL A 193 -21.78 -2.77 1.85
C VAL A 193 -22.04 -2.00 3.13
N GLY A 194 -22.11 -0.67 3.02
CA GLY A 194 -22.41 0.22 4.14
C GLY A 194 -21.22 0.54 5.07
N GLU A 195 -20.07 -0.13 4.91
CA GLU A 195 -18.87 0.12 5.70
C GLU A 195 -17.91 1.09 4.99
N THR A 196 -17.02 1.74 5.75
CA THR A 196 -15.98 2.66 5.23
C THR A 196 -14.58 2.08 5.38
N SER A 197 -14.45 0.78 5.14
CA SER A 197 -13.19 0.04 5.19
C SER A 197 -12.84 -0.59 3.83
N ILE A 198 -11.54 -0.71 3.56
CA ILE A 198 -10.99 -1.44 2.42
C ILE A 198 -10.21 -2.62 2.98
N VAL A 199 -10.63 -3.84 2.64
CA VAL A 199 -9.92 -5.06 3.03
C VAL A 199 -9.07 -5.53 1.86
N VAL A 200 -7.79 -5.74 2.12
CA VAL A 200 -6.85 -6.30 1.14
C VAL A 200 -6.33 -7.63 1.68
N HIS A 201 -6.50 -8.66 0.86
CA HIS A 201 -6.00 -10.01 1.11
C HIS A 201 -5.10 -10.39 -0.06
N ASP A 202 -3.82 -10.59 0.22
CA ASP A 202 -2.85 -10.98 -0.78
C ASP A 202 -2.24 -12.35 -0.45
N GLU A 203 -2.01 -13.13 -1.49
CA GLU A 203 -1.26 -14.38 -1.44
C GLU A 203 -0.09 -14.28 -2.42
N ILE A 204 1.12 -14.53 -1.92
CA ILE A 204 2.34 -14.58 -2.72
C ILE A 204 2.81 -16.03 -2.78
N GLU A 205 2.89 -16.59 -3.98
CA GLU A 205 3.32 -17.96 -4.21
C GLU A 205 4.66 -17.99 -4.95
N ASN A 206 5.58 -18.85 -4.49
CA ASN A 206 6.77 -19.18 -5.27
C ASN A 206 6.46 -20.30 -6.27
N LEU A 207 6.33 -19.93 -7.54
CA LEU A 207 6.09 -20.86 -8.65
C LEU A 207 7.34 -21.63 -9.07
N GLY A 208 8.52 -21.16 -8.66
CA GLY A 208 9.80 -21.74 -8.99
C GLY A 208 10.09 -23.03 -8.23
N SER A 209 11.15 -23.73 -8.63
CA SER A 209 11.61 -24.97 -8.00
C SER A 209 12.62 -24.78 -6.87
N LYS A 210 13.06 -23.54 -6.62
CA LYS A 210 14.07 -23.18 -5.61
C LYS A 210 13.48 -22.21 -4.60
N ALA A 211 14.04 -22.19 -3.39
CA ALA A 211 13.74 -21.15 -2.42
C ALA A 211 14.05 -19.76 -3.02
N THR A 212 13.19 -18.78 -2.76
CA THR A 212 13.28 -17.41 -3.31
C THR A 212 13.02 -16.38 -2.22
N ASP A 213 13.82 -15.31 -2.21
CA ASP A 213 13.63 -14.13 -1.36
C ASP A 213 12.25 -13.50 -1.61
N LEU A 214 11.51 -13.21 -0.54
CA LEU A 214 10.35 -12.33 -0.56
C LEU A 214 10.68 -11.01 0.15
N SER A 215 10.34 -9.89 -0.48
CA SER A 215 10.33 -8.56 0.14
C SER A 215 9.03 -7.88 -0.24
N LEU A 216 8.30 -7.39 0.77
CA LEU A 216 7.00 -6.77 0.57
C LEU A 216 6.83 -5.60 1.53
N LEU A 217 6.40 -4.45 1.00
CA LEU A 217 6.03 -3.28 1.79
C LEU A 217 4.79 -2.66 1.15
N TYR A 218 3.78 -2.37 1.98
CA TYR A 218 2.55 -1.73 1.55
C TYR A 218 2.69 -0.23 1.74
N HIS A 219 3.04 0.47 0.68
CA HIS A 219 3.26 1.90 0.71
C HIS A 219 1.91 2.62 0.67
N ILE A 220 1.34 2.93 1.85
CA ILE A 220 0.01 3.53 1.99
C ILE A 220 0.13 5.03 2.21
N ASN A 221 -0.34 5.83 1.26
CA ASN A 221 -0.05 7.26 1.13
C ASN A 221 -1.28 8.12 1.38
N VAL A 222 -1.21 8.96 2.41
CA VAL A 222 -2.35 9.77 2.85
C VAL A 222 -1.95 11.24 2.95
N GLY A 223 -2.74 12.10 2.32
CA GLY A 223 -2.64 13.56 2.41
C GLY A 223 -3.90 14.16 3.04
N ARG A 224 -4.28 15.36 2.59
CA ARG A 224 -5.53 16.02 3.02
C ARG A 224 -6.77 15.15 2.72
N PRO A 225 -7.83 15.23 3.55
CA PRO A 225 -7.97 16.09 4.74
C PRO A 225 -7.51 15.44 6.05
N PHE A 226 -6.84 14.28 5.99
CA PHE A 226 -6.36 13.58 7.18
C PHE A 226 -5.02 14.15 7.66
N LEU A 227 -4.15 14.49 6.71
CA LEU A 227 -2.88 15.16 6.96
C LEU A 227 -3.05 16.68 6.88
N GLU A 228 -2.63 17.37 7.92
CA GLU A 228 -2.58 18.83 8.05
C GLU A 228 -1.63 19.22 9.19
N ALA A 229 -1.39 20.52 9.37
CA ALA A 229 -0.64 21.03 10.51
C ALA A 229 -1.26 20.54 11.83
N GLY A 230 -0.46 19.87 12.67
CA GLY A 230 -0.91 19.33 13.94
C GLY A 230 -1.70 18.02 13.83
N ALA A 231 -1.85 17.44 12.64
CA ALA A 231 -2.24 16.05 12.51
C ALA A 231 -1.25 15.15 13.26
N LYS A 232 -1.71 13.99 13.72
CA LYS A 232 -0.90 13.07 14.51
C LYS A 232 -1.02 11.63 14.05
N LEU A 233 0.08 10.90 14.19
CA LEU A 233 0.16 9.45 14.05
C LEU A 233 0.13 8.79 15.43
N ALA A 234 -0.88 7.97 15.67
CA ALA A 234 -0.97 7.13 16.86
C ALA A 234 -0.80 5.66 16.47
N LEU A 235 0.16 4.97 17.08
CA LEU A 235 0.38 3.53 16.92
C LEU A 235 1.03 2.93 18.17
N PRO A 236 0.81 1.63 18.47
CA PRO A 236 1.46 0.95 19.57
C PRO A 236 2.75 0.28 19.10
N PHE A 237 3.90 0.67 19.67
CA PHE A 237 5.21 0.11 19.32
C PHE A 237 6.02 -0.25 20.56
N LEU A 238 6.93 -1.20 20.41
CA LEU A 238 7.90 -1.61 21.42
C LEU A 238 9.13 -0.72 21.36
N GLU A 239 9.64 -0.49 20.15
CA GLU A 239 10.87 0.22 19.89
C GLU A 239 10.78 0.97 18.55
N MET A 240 11.42 2.14 18.47
CA MET A 240 11.54 2.88 17.20
C MET A 240 12.89 3.58 17.07
N ALA A 241 13.36 3.74 15.83
CA ALA A 241 14.54 4.54 15.51
C ALA A 241 14.31 5.48 14.32
N PRO A 242 14.90 6.68 14.30
CA PRO A 242 14.96 7.51 13.10
C PRO A 242 15.80 6.81 12.03
N ARG A 243 15.44 6.97 10.75
CA ARG A 243 16.18 6.37 9.63
C ARG A 243 17.57 6.99 9.48
N ASP A 244 17.68 8.29 9.66
CA ASP A 244 18.90 9.06 9.35
C ASP A 244 19.02 10.31 10.24
N ALA A 245 20.10 11.07 10.04
CA ALA A 245 20.36 12.31 10.76
C ALA A 245 19.24 13.34 10.56
N ARG A 246 18.58 13.37 9.40
CA ARG A 246 17.47 14.29 9.16
C ARG A 246 16.25 13.90 9.99
N ALA A 247 15.90 12.62 10.09
CA ALA A 247 14.82 12.14 10.95
C ALA A 247 15.09 12.37 12.45
N THR A 248 16.36 12.38 12.85
CA THR A 248 16.79 12.67 14.23
C THR A 248 16.43 14.08 14.68
N GLU A 249 16.51 15.08 13.79
CA GLU A 249 16.24 16.49 14.12
C GLU A 249 14.85 16.71 14.73
N ASP A 250 13.84 15.92 14.33
CA ASP A 250 12.45 16.06 14.80
C ASP A 250 11.97 14.84 15.61
N ILE A 251 12.88 14.05 16.20
CA ILE A 251 12.56 12.82 16.94
C ILE A 251 11.57 13.05 18.09
N GLU A 252 11.64 14.18 18.79
CA GLU A 252 10.70 14.51 19.88
C GLU A 252 9.27 14.75 19.40
N THR A 253 9.09 14.97 18.10
CA THR A 253 7.80 15.24 17.44
C THR A 253 7.54 14.29 16.27
N TRP A 254 8.09 13.08 16.33
CA TRP A 254 7.92 12.05 15.29
C TRP A 254 6.44 11.84 14.95
N ASP A 255 5.57 11.89 15.98
CA ASP A 255 4.13 11.64 15.89
C ASP A 255 3.34 12.81 15.29
N THR A 256 3.89 14.02 15.21
CA THR A 256 3.17 15.24 14.87
C THR A 256 3.61 15.78 13.52
N TYR A 257 2.65 16.14 12.65
CA TYR A 257 2.94 16.62 11.31
C TYR A 257 2.93 18.14 11.20
N LEU A 258 3.86 18.67 10.40
CA LEU A 258 3.95 20.08 10.06
C LEU A 258 2.96 20.43 8.93
N ASP A 259 2.67 21.72 8.77
CA ASP A 259 2.04 22.25 7.55
C ASP A 259 3.01 22.10 6.33
N PRO A 260 2.54 22.26 5.08
CA PRO A 260 3.42 22.25 3.91
C PRO A 260 4.61 23.21 4.08
N THR A 261 5.81 22.67 4.08
CA THR A 261 7.06 23.32 4.46
C THR A 261 8.03 23.30 3.27
N PRO A 262 8.33 24.47 2.64
CA PRO A 262 9.28 24.54 1.52
C PRO A 262 10.66 23.99 1.88
N GLY A 263 11.22 23.15 1.01
CA GLY A 263 12.54 22.54 1.22
C GLY A 263 12.56 21.44 2.28
N TYR A 264 11.41 20.97 2.77
CA TYR A 264 11.35 19.86 3.69
C TYR A 264 11.93 18.58 3.06
N ALA A 265 13.08 18.15 3.57
CA ALA A 265 13.60 16.82 3.30
C ALA A 265 12.79 15.80 4.11
N GLU A 266 12.40 14.71 3.46
CA GLU A 266 11.63 13.63 4.09
C GLU A 266 12.27 13.12 5.39
N GLN A 267 11.44 12.61 6.28
CA GLN A 267 11.87 11.94 7.49
C GLN A 267 11.19 10.58 7.55
N ALA A 268 11.94 9.55 7.90
CA ALA A 268 11.38 8.23 8.10
C ALA A 268 11.72 7.70 9.49
N TYR A 269 10.76 7.02 10.12
CA TYR A 269 10.90 6.38 11.42
C TYR A 269 10.50 4.92 11.29
N LEU A 270 11.30 4.04 11.87
CA LEU A 270 11.18 2.59 11.73
C LEU A 270 10.73 2.02 13.07
N PHE A 271 9.64 1.25 13.07
CA PHE A 271 8.96 0.78 14.28
C PHE A 271 8.91 -0.75 14.36
N ASP A 272 9.32 -1.27 15.52
CA ASP A 272 8.95 -2.60 15.97
C ASP A 272 7.58 -2.52 16.65
N MET A 273 6.59 -3.12 16.01
CA MET A 273 5.18 -2.94 16.35
C MET A 273 4.74 -3.85 17.48
N LYS A 274 3.90 -3.33 18.38
CA LYS A 274 3.25 -4.20 19.37
C LYS A 274 2.10 -4.96 18.73
N ILE A 275 1.98 -6.22 19.10
CA ILE A 275 0.90 -7.14 18.69
C ILE A 275 -0.23 -7.13 19.75
N GLU A 276 -1.48 -6.97 19.30
CA GLU A 276 -2.74 -7.13 20.06
C GLU A 276 -3.06 -8.62 20.29
N ASP A 277 -3.98 -8.90 21.22
CA ASP A 277 -4.72 -10.16 21.22
C ASP A 277 -5.43 -10.36 19.87
N GLN A 278 -5.44 -11.59 19.32
CA GLN A 278 -5.84 -11.87 17.92
C GLN A 278 -4.80 -11.50 16.83
N GLN A 279 -3.55 -11.21 17.20
CA GLN A 279 -2.42 -11.10 16.26
C GLN A 279 -2.51 -9.90 15.29
N GLN A 280 -3.13 -8.79 15.69
CA GLN A 280 -3.22 -7.58 14.87
C GLN A 280 -2.44 -6.41 15.51
N SER A 281 -2.12 -5.39 14.73
CA SER A 281 -1.67 -4.08 15.18
C SER A 281 -2.36 -3.01 14.35
N LEU A 282 -2.24 -1.75 14.79
CA LEU A 282 -3.04 -0.65 14.27
C LEU A 282 -2.27 0.67 14.30
N ALA A 283 -2.20 1.34 13.16
CA ALA A 283 -1.76 2.72 13.04
C ALA A 283 -2.95 3.62 12.68
N LEU A 284 -3.06 4.80 13.29
CA LEU A 284 -4.08 5.80 13.03
C LEU A 284 -3.41 7.15 12.76
N LEU A 285 -3.56 7.67 11.55
CA LEU A 285 -3.38 9.09 11.26
C LEU A 285 -4.70 9.81 11.55
N HIS A 286 -4.69 10.86 12.35
CA HIS A 286 -5.86 11.71 12.55
C HIS A 286 -5.50 13.20 12.42
N ASN A 287 -6.45 13.99 11.94
CA ASN A 287 -6.29 15.43 11.80
C ASN A 287 -6.26 16.13 13.17
N ALA A 288 -5.96 17.43 13.20
CA ALA A 288 -5.74 18.15 14.44
C ALA A 288 -7.01 18.26 15.30
N SER A 289 -8.19 18.37 14.66
CA SER A 289 -9.50 18.37 15.33
C SER A 289 -9.96 16.99 15.80
N GLY A 290 -9.29 15.91 15.37
CA GLY A 290 -9.65 14.54 15.73
C GLY A 290 -11.03 14.11 15.22
N ASP A 291 -11.51 14.71 14.12
CA ASP A 291 -12.81 14.39 13.51
C ASP A 291 -12.66 13.72 12.13
N ARG A 292 -11.43 13.60 11.62
CA ARG A 292 -11.07 12.79 10.46
C ARG A 292 -9.87 11.92 10.78
N GLY A 293 -9.93 10.65 10.39
CA GLY A 293 -8.83 9.72 10.56
C GLY A 293 -8.75 8.66 9.48
N PHE A 294 -7.54 8.14 9.29
CA PHE A 294 -7.24 7.03 8.41
C PHE A 294 -6.42 6.00 9.19
N SER A 295 -6.90 4.76 9.26
CA SER A 295 -6.25 3.70 10.01
C SER A 295 -5.76 2.56 9.14
N VAL A 296 -4.65 1.94 9.51
CA VAL A 296 -4.10 0.72 8.89
C VAL A 296 -4.04 -0.36 9.96
N ALA A 297 -4.90 -1.37 9.86
CA ALA A 297 -4.85 -2.59 10.67
C ALA A 297 -4.13 -3.68 9.88
N PHE A 298 -3.22 -4.42 10.51
CA PHE A 298 -2.43 -5.48 9.89
C PHE A 298 -1.94 -6.49 10.92
N ASN A 299 -1.49 -7.67 10.48
CA ASN A 299 -0.89 -8.68 11.36
C ASN A 299 0.64 -8.55 11.39
N PRO A 300 1.29 -8.21 12.53
CA PRO A 300 2.75 -8.09 12.56
C PRO A 300 3.51 -9.43 12.41
N ARG A 301 2.83 -10.58 12.43
CA ARG A 301 3.46 -11.86 12.03
C ARG A 301 3.57 -12.00 10.52
N GLN A 302 2.69 -11.33 9.76
CA GLN A 302 2.72 -11.25 8.30
C GLN A 302 3.53 -10.02 7.83
N LEU A 303 3.56 -8.94 8.62
CA LEU A 303 4.27 -7.71 8.31
C LEU A 303 4.98 -7.19 9.58
N PRO A 304 6.12 -7.77 9.97
CA PRO A 304 6.82 -7.47 11.21
C PRO A 304 7.42 -6.06 11.29
N CYS A 305 7.57 -5.36 10.17
CA CYS A 305 8.15 -4.03 10.13
C CYS A 305 7.08 -2.98 9.84
N PHE A 306 7.18 -1.80 10.44
CA PHE A 306 6.37 -0.64 10.07
C PHE A 306 7.25 0.59 9.87
N THR A 307 7.08 1.28 8.74
CA THR A 307 7.76 2.55 8.46
C THR A 307 6.73 3.69 8.44
N GLN A 308 7.02 4.77 9.17
CA GLN A 308 6.38 6.05 8.96
C GLN A 308 7.26 6.86 8.01
N TRP A 309 6.71 7.33 6.90
CA TRP A 309 7.36 8.29 6.02
C TRP A 309 6.64 9.64 6.13
N LYS A 310 7.35 10.70 6.50
CA LYS A 310 6.83 12.07 6.56
C LYS A 310 7.38 12.83 5.37
N CYS A 311 6.49 13.36 4.54
CA CYS A 311 6.82 14.25 3.45
C CYS A 311 5.92 15.50 3.53
N THR A 312 6.26 16.43 4.42
CA THR A 312 5.50 17.67 4.60
C THR A 312 5.97 18.77 3.65
N GLN A 313 6.26 18.42 2.40
CA GLN A 313 6.63 19.38 1.35
C GLN A 313 5.43 20.26 0.95
N PRO A 314 5.65 21.36 0.19
CA PRO A 314 4.56 22.12 -0.42
C PRO A 314 3.58 21.21 -1.19
N GLU A 315 2.29 21.57 -1.20
CA GLU A 315 1.23 20.81 -1.88
C GLU A 315 1.52 20.50 -3.36
N ALA A 316 2.25 21.40 -4.02
CA ALA A 316 2.64 21.23 -5.43
C ALA A 316 3.68 20.10 -5.63
N ASP A 317 4.52 19.87 -4.62
CA ASP A 317 5.64 18.93 -4.65
C ASP A 317 5.25 17.57 -4.07
N GLY A 318 4.31 17.56 -3.10
CA GLY A 318 3.71 16.35 -2.54
C GLY A 318 3.63 16.41 -1.01
N TYR A 319 2.49 16.89 -0.50
CA TYR A 319 2.19 16.90 0.94
C TYR A 319 1.52 15.58 1.33
N VAL A 320 2.28 14.66 1.92
CA VAL A 320 1.86 13.26 2.12
C VAL A 320 2.61 12.60 3.28
N THR A 321 1.98 11.58 3.88
CA THR A 321 2.66 10.62 4.75
C THR A 321 2.44 9.20 4.27
N GLY A 322 3.48 8.37 4.38
CA GLY A 322 3.45 6.93 4.20
C GLY A 322 3.24 6.20 5.52
N LEU A 323 2.29 5.26 5.55
CA LEU A 323 2.07 4.30 6.64
C LEU A 323 2.37 2.90 6.08
N GLU A 324 3.54 2.35 6.41
CA GLU A 324 4.16 1.33 5.56
C GLU A 324 4.45 0.03 6.33
N PRO A 325 3.44 -0.83 6.55
CA PRO A 325 3.68 -2.16 7.08
C PRO A 325 4.37 -3.03 6.00
N GLY A 326 5.36 -3.82 6.40
CA GLY A 326 6.20 -4.60 5.50
C GLY A 326 6.84 -5.83 6.15
N THR A 327 7.40 -6.71 5.32
CA THR A 327 8.28 -7.81 5.76
C THR A 327 9.63 -7.30 6.27
N ASN A 328 10.08 -6.17 5.70
CA ASN A 328 11.35 -5.53 5.97
C ASN A 328 11.21 -4.00 5.90
N TYR A 329 12.17 -3.27 6.46
CA TYR A 329 12.26 -1.81 6.32
C TYR A 329 12.75 -1.43 4.91
N PRO A 330 12.50 -0.20 4.42
CA PRO A 330 12.98 0.27 3.12
C PRO A 330 14.49 0.60 3.13
N ASN A 331 15.30 -0.27 3.74
CA ASN A 331 16.76 -0.25 3.66
C ASN A 331 17.25 -1.06 2.45
N PHE A 332 18.56 -1.05 2.19
CA PHE A 332 19.15 -1.94 1.20
C PHE A 332 18.85 -3.41 1.51
N LYS A 333 18.45 -4.16 0.46
CA LYS A 333 18.08 -5.58 0.57
C LYS A 333 19.14 -6.43 1.27
N SER A 334 20.43 -6.19 0.97
CA SER A 334 21.55 -6.92 1.59
C SER A 334 21.64 -6.71 3.10
N PHE A 335 21.34 -5.51 3.59
CA PHE A 335 21.25 -5.24 5.03
C PHE A 335 20.06 -5.97 5.65
N GLU A 336 18.87 -5.86 5.05
CA GLU A 336 17.66 -6.55 5.55
C GLU A 336 17.83 -8.07 5.56
N ARG A 337 18.56 -8.64 4.59
CA ARG A 337 18.92 -10.06 4.55
C ARG A 337 19.79 -10.46 5.73
N LYS A 338 20.80 -9.66 6.09
CA LYS A 338 21.68 -9.89 7.25
C LYS A 338 20.91 -9.79 8.57
N GLN A 339 19.87 -8.96 8.63
CA GLN A 339 18.99 -8.83 9.79
C GLN A 339 17.91 -9.92 9.85
N GLY A 340 17.85 -10.84 8.87
CA GLY A 340 16.89 -11.93 8.84
C GLY A 340 15.45 -11.50 8.52
N ARG A 341 15.26 -10.33 7.90
CA ARG A 341 13.93 -9.76 7.60
C ARG A 341 13.44 -10.03 6.17
N ILE A 342 14.15 -10.88 5.43
CA ILE A 342 13.77 -11.31 4.07
C ILE A 342 13.26 -12.75 4.15
N PRO A 343 11.93 -12.99 4.18
CA PRO A 343 11.40 -14.34 4.14
C PRO A 343 11.91 -15.14 2.94
N GLN A 344 12.13 -16.44 3.15
CA GLN A 344 12.47 -17.39 2.09
C GLN A 344 11.25 -18.25 1.81
N LEU A 345 10.71 -18.18 0.59
CA LEU A 345 9.62 -19.06 0.18
C LEU A 345 10.18 -20.27 -0.54
N SER A 346 9.91 -21.47 -0.02
CA SER A 346 10.19 -22.74 -0.68
C SER A 346 9.36 -22.89 -1.96
N SER A 347 9.70 -23.88 -2.80
CA SER A 347 8.91 -24.16 -4.01
C SER A 347 7.45 -24.49 -3.66
N GLY A 348 6.51 -23.78 -4.28
CA GLY A 348 5.06 -23.90 -4.03
C GLY A 348 4.60 -23.34 -2.68
N GLU A 349 5.50 -22.76 -1.88
CA GLU A 349 5.14 -22.13 -0.62
C GLU A 349 4.41 -20.81 -0.87
N LYS A 350 3.47 -20.51 0.03
CA LYS A 350 2.61 -19.34 -0.03
C LYS A 350 2.79 -18.48 1.21
N TYR A 351 2.87 -17.17 1.00
CA TYR A 351 2.86 -16.14 2.02
C TYR A 351 1.55 -15.36 1.93
N THR A 352 0.83 -15.23 3.04
CA THR A 352 -0.44 -14.50 3.07
C THR A 352 -0.33 -13.21 3.88
N VAL A 353 -1.00 -12.17 3.38
CA VAL A 353 -1.07 -10.88 4.04
C VAL A 353 -2.51 -10.39 4.06
N ASP A 354 -2.95 -9.97 5.25
CA ASP A 354 -4.24 -9.35 5.49
C ASP A 354 -4.01 -7.94 6.06
N LEU A 355 -4.62 -6.94 5.43
CA LEU A 355 -4.63 -5.57 5.92
C LEU A 355 -6.00 -4.93 5.72
N THR A 356 -6.37 -4.02 6.61
CA THR A 356 -7.60 -3.24 6.52
C THR A 356 -7.29 -1.75 6.62
N LEU A 357 -7.72 -1.00 5.61
CA LEU A 357 -7.67 0.47 5.60
C LEU A 357 -9.03 1.00 6.07
N GLY A 358 -9.06 1.68 7.21
CA GLY A 358 -10.27 2.27 7.78
C GLY A 358 -10.33 3.77 7.52
N ILE A 359 -11.50 4.27 7.10
CA ILE A 359 -11.76 5.69 6.93
C ILE A 359 -12.77 6.14 7.98
N HIS A 360 -12.35 7.11 8.80
CA HIS A 360 -13.07 7.63 9.96
C HIS A 360 -13.46 9.08 9.69
N ASP A 361 -14.75 9.35 9.56
CA ASP A 361 -15.30 10.66 9.17
C ASP A 361 -16.04 11.39 10.31
N THR A 362 -15.91 10.89 11.54
CA THR A 362 -16.50 11.47 12.75
C THR A 362 -15.53 11.44 13.92
N SER A 363 -15.67 12.37 14.87
CA SER A 363 -14.87 12.35 16.10
C SER A 363 -15.07 11.09 16.93
N GLU A 364 -16.27 10.51 16.92
CA GLU A 364 -16.56 9.26 17.63
C GLU A 364 -15.77 8.08 17.06
N SER A 365 -15.74 7.94 15.72
CA SER A 365 -14.98 6.87 15.06
C SER A 365 -13.47 7.03 15.26
N VAL A 366 -12.93 8.25 15.16
CA VAL A 366 -11.53 8.56 15.46
C VAL A 366 -11.19 8.24 16.92
N THR A 367 -12.02 8.68 17.87
CA THR A 367 -11.81 8.44 19.30
C THR A 367 -11.81 6.95 19.62
N SER A 368 -12.77 6.19 19.07
CA SER A 368 -12.85 4.74 19.24
C SER A 368 -11.56 4.03 18.82
N VAL A 369 -10.99 4.42 17.67
CA VAL A 369 -9.71 3.85 17.20
C VAL A 369 -8.54 4.30 18.06
N LEU A 370 -8.50 5.58 18.47
CA LEU A 370 -7.44 6.11 19.31
C LEU A 370 -7.43 5.45 20.70
N GLU A 371 -8.60 5.16 21.27
CA GLU A 371 -8.76 4.41 22.51
C GLU A 371 -8.22 2.98 22.36
N ARG A 372 -8.49 2.32 21.22
CA ARG A 372 -7.88 1.02 20.91
C ARG A 372 -6.36 1.12 20.81
N VAL A 373 -5.82 2.09 20.09
CA VAL A 373 -4.35 2.29 20.04
C VAL A 373 -3.76 2.52 21.43
N THR A 374 -4.45 3.31 22.26
CA THR A 374 -4.00 3.65 23.61
C THR A 374 -4.08 2.47 24.56
N SER A 375 -5.14 1.66 24.49
CA SER A 375 -5.25 0.43 25.29
C SER A 375 -4.18 -0.61 24.91
N LEU A 376 -3.67 -0.54 23.68
CA LEU A 376 -2.53 -1.34 23.23
C LEU A 376 -1.19 -0.79 23.72
N LYS A 377 -1.07 0.46 24.16
CA LYS A 377 0.19 0.92 24.78
C LYS A 377 0.44 0.09 26.04
N SER A 378 1.62 -0.51 26.15
CA SER A 378 1.93 -1.46 27.22
C SER A 378 2.22 -0.73 28.53
N ALA A 379 2.23 -1.46 29.66
CA ALA A 379 2.78 -0.92 30.92
C ALA A 379 4.32 -0.76 30.86
N ILE A 380 4.98 -1.41 29.90
CA ILE A 380 6.39 -1.22 29.55
C ILE A 380 6.47 0.01 28.63
N GLU A 381 7.36 0.92 28.99
CA GLU A 381 7.63 2.15 28.24
C GLU A 381 8.21 1.80 26.87
N SER A 382 7.66 2.40 25.80
CA SER A 382 8.19 2.24 24.46
C SER A 382 9.58 2.86 24.37
N ASN A 383 10.54 2.15 23.77
CA ASN A 383 11.89 2.66 23.58
C ASN A 383 11.96 3.54 22.32
N VAL A 384 12.43 4.78 22.47
CA VAL A 384 12.63 5.71 21.36
C VAL A 384 14.12 6.01 21.27
N HIS A 385 14.76 5.54 20.20
CA HIS A 385 16.16 5.86 19.95
C HIS A 385 16.28 7.30 19.43
N SER A 386 17.19 8.07 20.02
CA SER A 386 17.45 9.45 19.58
C SER A 386 18.23 9.52 18.27
N GLU A 387 18.90 8.43 17.87
CA GLU A 387 19.79 8.37 16.72
C GLU A 387 19.52 7.09 15.92
N PRO A 388 19.92 7.02 14.64
CA PRO A 388 19.81 5.81 13.84
C PRO A 388 20.66 4.68 14.47
N VAL A 389 20.05 3.50 14.64
CA VAL A 389 20.70 2.38 15.35
C VAL A 389 20.37 1.04 14.72
N ALA A 390 21.29 0.07 14.85
CA ALA A 390 20.98 -1.33 14.56
C ALA A 390 20.00 -1.90 15.60
N PRO A 391 19.05 -2.77 15.22
CA PRO A 391 18.95 -3.42 13.91
C PRO A 391 18.09 -2.66 12.89
N PHE A 392 17.61 -1.45 13.19
CA PHE A 392 16.70 -0.69 12.33
C PHE A 392 17.37 -0.17 11.07
N VAL A 393 18.58 0.38 11.21
CA VAL A 393 19.38 0.87 10.09
C VAL A 393 20.80 0.36 10.14
N SER A 394 21.50 0.43 9.02
CA SER A 394 22.94 0.16 9.00
C SER A 394 23.66 1.22 9.82
N ALA A 395 24.61 0.77 10.66
CA ALA A 395 25.59 1.67 11.26
C ALA A 395 26.62 2.01 10.17
N GLU A 396 26.31 3.01 9.34
CA GLU A 396 27.27 3.62 8.42
C GLU A 396 27.84 4.91 9.00
#